data_AF-A0A024GG41-F1
#
_entry.id   AF-A0A024GG41-F1
#
_cell.length_a   1.000
_cell.length_b   1.000
_cell.length_c   1.000
_cell.angle_alpha   90.00
_cell.angle_beta   90.00
_cell.angle_gamma   90.00
#
_symmetry.space_group_name_H-M   'P 1'
#
loop_
_entity.id
_entity.type
_entity.pdbx_description
1 polymer ?
#
loop_
_entity_poly.entity_id
_entity_poly.type
_entity_poly.pdbx_seq_one_letter_code
_entity_poly.pdbx_strand_id
1 'polypeptide(L)'
;MDSLDAFMATLDVPNKHTPVPTSCHRKISNACPSNRNITRNRRYRRLQQLLIDDKEHFVDNQWYFSDQSMKEREPALYHLYVGRYIETSHKAQEQLYKVADKNSLLLSSFLIDTYDRKELMQRRSCEERRWSQKHPRQHEVDTQDDERISQRRQELVDLMSQRFLDGLDHEYIDYETIDANTDLDDSEQQERDEQDAYFEQCDAE
;
A
#
# COMPACT_ATOMS: atom_id res chain seq x y z
N MET A 1 -51.01 -30.59 -16.30
CA MET A 1 -51.60 -29.69 -15.31
C MET A 1 -51.55 -30.43 -14.00
N ASP A 2 -50.60 -30.04 -13.14
CA ASP A 2 -50.15 -30.85 -12.00
C ASP A 2 -51.20 -30.89 -10.89
N SER A 3 -51.45 -32.10 -10.40
CA SER A 3 -52.48 -32.38 -9.37
C SER A 3 -52.22 -31.66 -8.04
N LEU A 4 -51.02 -31.11 -7.84
CA LEU A 4 -50.64 -30.34 -6.66
C LEU A 4 -51.23 -28.92 -6.69
N ASP A 5 -51.34 -28.33 -7.88
CA ASP A 5 -51.80 -26.95 -8.09
C ASP A 5 -53.32 -26.83 -7.83
N ALA A 6 -54.07 -27.86 -8.22
CA ALA A 6 -55.50 -27.96 -7.94
C ALA A 6 -55.81 -28.08 -6.43
N PHE A 7 -54.91 -28.73 -5.67
CA PHE A 7 -55.05 -28.90 -4.23
C PHE A 7 -54.67 -27.61 -3.46
N MET A 8 -53.66 -26.88 -3.92
CA MET A 8 -53.29 -25.58 -3.35
C MET A 8 -54.38 -24.52 -3.58
N ALA A 9 -55.13 -24.61 -4.68
CA ALA A 9 -56.23 -23.70 -4.99
C ALA A 9 -57.50 -23.91 -4.16
N THR A 10 -57.68 -25.08 -3.53
CA THR A 10 -58.89 -25.39 -2.72
C THR A 10 -58.73 -25.08 -1.23
N LEU A 11 -57.54 -24.68 -0.80
CA LEU A 11 -57.31 -24.21 0.56
C LEU A 11 -57.84 -22.79 0.70
N ASP A 12 -59.10 -22.68 1.08
CA ASP A 12 -59.73 -21.43 1.51
C ASP A 12 -59.14 -21.03 2.88
N VAL A 13 -57.96 -20.39 2.84
CA VAL A 13 -57.33 -19.82 4.04
C VAL A 13 -58.16 -18.59 4.42
N PRO A 14 -58.81 -18.56 5.61
CA PRO A 14 -59.54 -17.38 6.03
C PRO A 14 -58.58 -16.20 6.06
N ASN A 15 -58.94 -15.16 5.32
CA ASN A 15 -58.25 -13.88 5.18
C ASN A 15 -58.07 -13.20 6.55
N LYS A 16 -57.08 -13.66 7.30
CA LYS A 16 -56.48 -12.89 8.38
C LYS A 16 -55.50 -11.99 7.69
N HIS A 17 -55.81 -10.69 7.71
CA HIS A 17 -54.89 -9.60 7.43
C HIS A 17 -53.44 -10.07 7.52
N THR A 18 -52.80 -10.25 6.38
CA THR A 18 -51.36 -10.25 6.35
C THR A 18 -50.95 -8.89 6.90
N PRO A 19 -50.19 -8.80 8.00
CA PRO A 19 -49.28 -7.68 8.06
C PRO A 19 -48.41 -7.90 6.82
N VAL A 20 -48.60 -7.05 5.81
CA VAL A 20 -47.52 -6.74 4.88
C VAL A 20 -46.26 -6.66 5.74
N PRO A 21 -45.17 -7.38 5.43
CA PRO A 21 -43.91 -7.06 6.05
C PRO A 21 -43.70 -5.60 5.67
N THR A 22 -43.97 -4.73 6.63
CA THR A 22 -43.81 -3.29 6.47
C THR A 22 -42.38 -3.20 6.04
N SER A 23 -42.15 -2.88 4.77
CA SER A 23 -40.81 -2.60 4.28
C SER A 23 -40.25 -1.64 5.32
N CYS A 24 -39.26 -2.13 6.06
CA CYS A 24 -38.54 -1.36 7.04
C CYS A 24 -37.72 -0.37 6.22
N HIS A 25 -38.41 0.64 5.70
CA HIS A 25 -37.84 1.92 5.32
C HIS A 25 -37.42 2.63 6.61
N ARG A 26 -36.58 1.96 7.40
CA ARG A 26 -35.79 2.61 8.42
C ARG A 26 -34.73 3.34 7.63
N LYS A 27 -34.84 4.67 7.66
CA LYS A 27 -33.92 5.60 7.00
C LYS A 27 -32.50 5.10 7.23
N ILE A 28 -31.89 4.61 6.15
CA ILE A 28 -30.46 4.37 6.12
C ILE A 28 -29.88 5.73 6.46
N SER A 29 -29.27 5.85 7.64
CA SER A 29 -28.34 6.94 7.88
C SER A 29 -27.19 6.66 6.93
N ASN A 30 -27.33 7.12 5.69
CA ASN A 30 -26.29 7.14 4.68
C ASN A 30 -25.13 7.89 5.33
N ALA A 31 -24.18 7.17 5.91
CA ALA A 31 -22.87 7.71 6.11
C ALA A 31 -22.31 7.84 4.70
N CYS A 32 -22.60 8.97 4.05
CA CYS A 32 -21.96 9.31 2.79
C CYS A 32 -20.46 9.04 2.97
N PRO A 33 -19.83 8.21 2.11
CA PRO A 33 -18.41 7.94 2.27
C PRO A 33 -17.71 9.29 2.31
N SER A 34 -17.04 9.56 3.45
CA SER A 34 -16.32 10.81 3.62
C SER A 34 -15.35 10.93 2.44
N ASN A 35 -15.17 12.14 1.88
CA ASN A 35 -14.21 12.36 0.79
C ASN A 35 -12.84 11.73 1.11
N ARG A 36 -12.47 11.68 2.40
CA ARG A 36 -11.26 10.99 2.89
C ARG A 36 -11.24 9.49 2.61
N ASN A 37 -12.35 8.78 2.76
CA ASN A 37 -12.44 7.34 2.54
C ASN A 37 -12.36 7.04 1.04
N ILE A 38 -13.00 7.85 0.21
CA ILE A 38 -12.93 7.72 -1.26
C ILE A 38 -11.49 7.95 -1.73
N THR A 39 -10.87 9.06 -1.31
CA THR A 39 -9.46 9.36 -1.61
C THR A 39 -8.53 8.24 -1.14
N ARG A 40 -8.71 7.75 0.09
CA ARG A 40 -7.88 6.67 0.64
C ARG A 40 -8.10 5.34 -0.10
N ASN A 41 -9.31 5.05 -0.55
CA ASN A 41 -9.64 3.87 -1.35
C ASN A 41 -8.97 3.94 -2.73
N ARG A 42 -9.06 5.09 -3.43
CA ARG A 42 -8.37 5.33 -4.72
C ARG A 42 -6.86 5.16 -4.59
N ARG A 43 -6.28 5.79 -3.58
CA ARG A 43 -4.85 5.62 -3.26
C ARG A 43 -4.53 4.17 -2.92
N TYR A 44 -5.38 3.47 -2.18
CA TYR A 44 -5.17 2.06 -1.87
C TYR A 44 -5.18 1.19 -3.11
N ARG A 45 -6.12 1.40 -4.05
CA ARG A 45 -6.11 0.71 -5.36
C ARG A 45 -4.84 1.01 -6.15
N ARG A 46 -4.39 2.27 -6.17
CA ARG A 46 -3.13 2.62 -6.83
C ARG A 46 -1.92 1.96 -6.16
N LEU A 47 -1.89 1.93 -4.83
CA LEU A 47 -0.87 1.25 -4.05
C LEU A 47 -0.83 -0.26 -4.36
N GLN A 48 -1.99 -0.91 -4.49
CA GLN A 48 -2.06 -2.32 -4.88
C GLN A 48 -1.45 -2.56 -6.26
N GLN A 49 -1.74 -1.70 -7.25
CA GLN A 49 -1.07 -1.77 -8.56
C GLN A 49 0.45 -1.64 -8.40
N LEU A 50 0.89 -0.64 -7.61
CA LEU A 50 2.29 -0.43 -7.24
C LEU A 50 2.88 -1.52 -6.35
N LEU A 51 2.16 -2.56 -5.95
CA LEU A 51 2.71 -3.74 -5.29
C LEU A 51 2.65 -4.97 -6.21
N ILE A 52 1.70 -5.00 -7.14
CA ILE A 52 1.48 -6.13 -8.05
C ILE A 52 2.41 -6.07 -9.26
N ASP A 53 2.66 -4.88 -9.85
CA ASP A 53 3.53 -4.77 -11.04
C ASP A 53 5.04 -4.99 -10.76
N ASP A 54 5.38 -5.57 -9.61
CA ASP A 54 6.70 -5.92 -9.08
C ASP A 54 7.60 -6.74 -10.05
N LYS A 55 7.11 -7.17 -11.23
CA LYS A 55 7.77 -8.20 -12.06
C LYS A 55 7.84 -7.96 -13.57
N GLU A 56 6.91 -7.22 -14.18
CA GLU A 56 6.85 -7.14 -15.66
C GLU A 56 7.45 -5.85 -16.26
N HIS A 57 7.54 -4.75 -15.50
CA HIS A 57 8.12 -3.49 -15.98
C HIS A 57 9.61 -3.36 -15.58
N PHE A 58 10.42 -4.37 -15.91
CA PHE A 58 11.89 -4.39 -15.74
C PHE A 58 12.60 -3.53 -16.80
N VAL A 59 12.15 -2.30 -17.00
CA VAL A 59 12.91 -1.31 -17.76
C VAL A 59 13.25 -0.21 -16.75
N ASP A 60 14.54 -0.15 -16.39
CA ASP A 60 15.19 0.95 -15.67
C ASP A 60 15.01 1.09 -14.14
N ASN A 61 14.68 0.04 -13.39
CA ASN A 61 14.65 0.08 -11.90
C ASN A 61 13.77 1.19 -11.29
N GLN A 62 12.84 1.74 -12.06
CA GLN A 62 11.93 2.84 -11.70
C GLN A 62 10.67 2.38 -10.96
N TRP A 63 10.70 1.19 -10.38
CA TRP A 63 9.60 0.71 -9.57
C TRP A 63 9.55 1.45 -8.23
N TYR A 64 8.34 1.75 -7.74
CA TYR A 64 8.13 2.55 -6.52
C TYR A 64 8.83 1.95 -5.28
N PHE A 65 8.75 0.63 -5.10
CA PHE A 65 9.38 -0.10 -4.00
C PHE A 65 10.74 -0.69 -4.35
N SER A 66 11.42 -0.19 -5.39
CA SER A 66 12.82 -0.55 -5.64
C SER A 66 13.70 0.06 -4.55
N ASP A 67 14.82 -0.58 -4.24
CA ASP A 67 15.73 -0.10 -3.20
C ASP A 67 16.27 1.30 -3.55
N GLN A 68 16.52 1.56 -4.84
CA GLN A 68 16.96 2.86 -5.33
C GLN A 68 15.86 3.92 -5.18
N SER A 69 14.63 3.63 -5.60
CA SER A 69 13.48 4.55 -5.45
C SER A 69 13.21 4.89 -3.99
N MET A 70 13.18 3.89 -3.10
CA MET A 70 12.96 4.11 -1.67
C MET A 70 14.08 4.95 -1.05
N LYS A 71 15.32 4.73 -1.48
CA LYS A 71 16.49 5.48 -1.02
C LYS A 71 16.47 6.94 -1.47
N GLU A 72 16.07 7.24 -2.70
CA GLU A 72 15.99 8.61 -3.23
C GLU A 72 14.88 9.44 -2.57
N ARG A 73 13.71 8.82 -2.38
CA ARG A 73 12.57 9.44 -1.71
C ARG A 73 12.86 9.69 -0.24
N GLU A 74 13.40 8.67 0.43
CA GLU A 74 13.46 8.58 1.89
C GLU A 74 14.79 8.01 2.41
N PRO A 75 15.89 8.78 2.27
CA PRO A 75 17.24 8.27 2.52
C PRO A 75 17.50 7.90 3.98
N ALA A 76 16.93 8.64 4.95
CA ALA A 76 17.09 8.30 6.37
C ALA A 76 16.34 7.02 6.75
N LEU A 77 15.13 6.86 6.24
CA LEU A 77 14.31 5.70 6.53
C LEU A 77 14.89 4.45 5.88
N TYR A 78 15.29 4.55 4.62
CA TYR A 78 15.97 3.47 3.91
C TYR A 78 17.20 2.99 4.67
N HIS A 79 18.07 3.89 5.14
CA HIS A 79 19.25 3.47 5.87
C HIS A 79 18.90 2.80 7.21
N LEU A 80 17.92 3.34 7.96
CA LEU A 80 17.53 2.79 9.26
C LEU A 80 17.04 1.34 9.14
N TYR A 81 16.23 1.05 8.13
CA TYR A 81 15.62 -0.27 7.95
C TYR A 81 16.51 -1.23 7.16
N VAL A 82 17.09 -0.80 6.04
CA VAL A 82 17.77 -1.70 5.10
C VAL A 82 19.25 -1.34 4.96
N GLY A 83 19.59 -0.07 4.75
CA GLY A 83 20.96 0.34 4.40
C GLY A 83 22.01 -0.02 5.44
N ARG A 84 21.72 0.09 6.74
CA ARG A 84 22.62 -0.34 7.83
C ARG A 84 23.02 -1.81 7.69
N TYR A 85 22.08 -2.67 7.35
CA TYR A 85 22.28 -4.11 7.27
C TYR A 85 22.94 -4.51 5.96
N ILE A 86 22.63 -3.82 4.86
CA ILE A 86 23.32 -4.00 3.58
C ILE A 86 24.80 -3.58 3.69
N GLU A 87 25.09 -2.41 4.27
CA GLU A 87 26.47 -1.92 4.45
C GLU A 87 27.31 -2.85 5.33
N THR A 88 26.68 -3.50 6.31
CA THR A 88 27.32 -4.47 7.20
C THR A 88 27.42 -5.87 6.57
N SER A 89 26.68 -6.14 5.49
CA SER A 89 26.71 -7.42 4.80
C SER A 89 27.99 -7.58 3.96
N HIS A 90 28.75 -8.64 4.25
CA HIS A 90 30.02 -8.99 3.60
C HIS A 90 29.92 -9.12 2.06
N LYS A 91 28.71 -9.38 1.50
CA LYS A 91 28.45 -9.42 0.06
C LYS A 91 28.51 -8.04 -0.60
N ALA A 92 28.10 -6.97 0.11
CA ALA A 92 28.10 -5.61 -0.43
C ALA A 92 29.54 -5.07 -0.63
N GLN A 93 30.47 -5.43 0.26
CA GLN A 93 31.89 -5.13 0.10
C GLN A 93 32.50 -5.86 -1.10
N GLU A 94 32.04 -7.07 -1.42
CA GLU A 94 32.54 -7.86 -2.55
C GLU A 94 32.01 -7.37 -3.92
N GLN A 95 30.78 -6.82 -3.97
CA GLN A 95 30.19 -6.29 -5.20
C GLN A 95 30.79 -4.95 -5.66
N LEU A 96 31.34 -4.16 -4.73
CA LEU A 96 32.07 -2.92 -5.04
C LEU A 96 33.27 -3.13 -5.99
N TYR A 97 33.79 -4.35 -6.11
CA TYR A 97 34.96 -4.69 -6.91
C TYR A 97 34.64 -5.51 -8.17
N LYS A 98 33.38 -5.90 -8.40
CA LYS A 98 33.02 -6.78 -9.53
C LYS A 98 32.12 -6.04 -10.52
N VAL A 99 32.71 -5.76 -11.69
CA VAL A 99 32.08 -5.23 -12.93
C VAL A 99 31.84 -3.72 -12.95
N ALA A 100 32.94 -2.96 -13.04
CA ALA A 100 32.86 -1.58 -13.55
C ALA A 100 32.80 -1.63 -15.08
N ASP A 101 31.66 -1.25 -15.64
CA ASP A 101 31.51 -1.05 -17.08
C ASP A 101 32.41 0.12 -17.54
N LYS A 102 32.79 0.18 -18.81
CA LYS A 102 33.72 1.24 -19.27
C LYS A 102 33.14 2.64 -19.06
N ASN A 103 31.83 2.79 -19.10
CA ASN A 103 31.12 4.03 -18.81
C ASN A 103 31.15 4.45 -17.33
N SER A 104 31.15 3.49 -16.40
CA SER A 104 31.26 3.80 -14.96
C SER A 104 32.68 4.21 -14.53
N LEU A 105 33.66 4.07 -15.43
CA LEU A 105 35.03 4.54 -15.25
C LEU A 105 35.27 5.95 -15.81
N LEU A 106 34.29 6.55 -16.51
CA LEU A 106 34.41 7.94 -16.93
C LEU A 106 34.35 8.86 -15.71
N LEU A 107 35.26 9.84 -15.69
CA LEU A 107 35.31 10.87 -14.65
C LEU A 107 33.97 11.60 -14.52
N SER A 108 33.22 11.82 -15.61
CA SER A 108 31.91 12.47 -15.57
C SER A 108 30.88 11.67 -14.78
N SER A 109 30.79 10.35 -15.00
CA SER A 109 29.89 9.46 -14.25
C SER A 109 30.27 9.46 -12.78
N PHE A 110 31.57 9.29 -12.48
CA PHE A 110 32.06 9.31 -11.11
C PHE A 110 31.73 10.63 -10.39
N LEU A 111 31.93 11.77 -11.05
CA LEU A 111 31.62 13.08 -10.47
C LEU A 111 30.11 13.24 -10.18
N ILE A 112 29.25 12.83 -11.11
CA ILE A 112 27.79 12.82 -10.92
C ILE A 112 27.43 11.92 -9.73
N ASP A 113 27.88 10.66 -9.73
CA ASP A 113 27.62 9.70 -8.65
C ASP A 113 28.10 10.19 -7.27
N THR A 114 29.27 10.85 -7.22
CA THR A 114 29.80 11.39 -5.97
C THR A 114 28.99 12.58 -5.46
N TYR A 115 28.49 13.42 -6.36
CA TYR A 115 27.65 14.54 -6.02
C TYR A 115 26.29 14.05 -5.49
N ASP A 116 25.63 13.16 -6.23
CA ASP A 116 24.34 12.58 -5.86
C ASP A 116 24.45 11.85 -4.51
N ARG A 117 25.51 11.06 -4.32
CA ARG A 117 25.77 10.39 -3.03
C ARG A 117 25.96 11.39 -1.90
N LYS A 118 26.67 12.51 -2.13
CA LYS A 118 26.90 13.54 -1.12
C LYS A 118 25.59 14.24 -0.75
N GLU A 119 24.78 14.61 -1.73
CA GLU A 119 23.47 15.22 -1.52
C GLU A 119 22.56 14.30 -0.71
N LEU A 120 22.50 13.03 -1.10
CA LEU A 120 21.71 12.03 -0.41
C LEU A 120 22.15 11.85 1.05
N MET A 121 23.46 11.78 1.30
CA MET A 121 24.01 11.69 2.66
C MET A 121 23.70 12.93 3.50
N GLN A 122 23.68 14.11 2.89
CA GLN A 122 23.31 15.34 3.56
C GLN A 122 21.83 15.35 3.93
N ARG A 123 20.94 15.02 2.98
CA ARG A 123 19.49 14.87 3.21
C ARG A 123 19.21 13.85 4.31
N ARG A 124 19.86 12.70 4.23
CA ARG A 124 19.83 11.65 5.25
C ARG A 124 20.15 12.18 6.64
N SER A 125 21.25 12.92 6.79
CA SER A 125 21.69 13.46 8.08
C SER A 125 20.68 14.45 8.68
N CYS A 126 20.03 15.27 7.85
CA CYS A 126 18.97 16.16 8.28
C CYS A 126 17.70 15.40 8.73
N GLU A 127 17.28 14.40 7.96
CA GLU A 127 16.07 13.60 8.20
C GLU A 127 16.22 12.62 9.38
N GLU A 128 17.43 12.13 9.66
CA GLU A 128 17.70 11.15 10.72
C GLU A 128 17.25 11.65 12.10
N ARG A 129 17.27 12.96 12.34
CA ARG A 129 16.71 13.56 13.57
C ARG A 129 15.22 13.30 13.74
N ARG A 130 14.45 13.33 12.66
CA ARG A 130 12.99 13.08 12.65
C ARG A 130 12.68 11.61 12.95
N TRP A 131 13.47 10.71 12.38
CA TRP A 131 13.20 9.27 12.44
C TRP A 131 13.82 8.58 13.65
N SER A 132 15.00 9.02 14.10
CA SER A 132 15.69 8.46 15.27
C SER A 132 14.89 8.64 16.58
N GLN A 133 13.97 9.61 16.64
CA GLN A 133 13.11 9.81 17.80
C GLN A 133 11.90 8.86 17.81
N LYS A 134 11.39 8.49 16.63
CA LYS A 134 10.24 7.57 16.50
C LYS A 134 10.66 6.11 16.59
N HIS A 135 11.88 5.78 16.17
CA HIS A 135 12.44 4.44 16.17
C HIS A 135 13.77 4.43 16.94
N PRO A 136 13.74 4.34 18.27
CA PRO A 136 14.96 4.32 19.07
C PRO A 136 15.84 3.13 18.66
N ARG A 137 17.15 3.35 18.59
CA ARG A 137 18.14 2.33 18.22
C ARG A 137 17.98 1.10 19.12
N GLN A 138 17.39 0.04 18.58
CA GLN A 138 17.50 -1.29 19.17
C GLN A 138 18.85 -1.87 18.74
N HIS A 139 19.76 -1.99 19.69
CA HIS A 139 21.07 -2.61 19.48
C HIS A 139 20.91 -4.13 19.50
N GLU A 140 20.34 -4.67 18.43
CA GLU A 140 20.32 -6.11 18.22
C GLU A 140 21.65 -6.56 17.63
N VAL A 141 22.23 -7.60 18.24
CA VAL A 141 23.43 -8.28 17.74
C VAL A 141 23.12 -8.77 16.34
N ASP A 142 23.89 -8.26 15.37
CA ASP A 142 23.55 -8.37 13.97
C ASP A 142 23.92 -9.74 13.42
N THR A 143 23.03 -10.73 13.57
CA THR A 143 23.17 -11.98 12.83
C THR A 143 22.78 -11.72 11.40
N GLN A 144 23.74 -11.95 10.52
CA GLN A 144 23.80 -11.53 9.13
C GLN A 144 22.99 -12.50 8.24
N ASP A 145 21.72 -12.68 8.57
CA ASP A 145 20.82 -13.58 7.84
C ASP A 145 20.10 -12.79 6.75
N ASP A 146 20.25 -13.21 5.49
CA ASP A 146 19.56 -12.59 4.33
C ASP A 146 18.02 -12.51 4.56
N GLU A 147 17.47 -13.43 5.36
CA GLU A 147 16.08 -13.45 5.78
C GLU A 147 15.72 -12.25 6.69
N ARG A 148 16.60 -11.85 7.63
CA ARG A 148 16.40 -10.66 8.46
C ARG A 148 16.43 -9.39 7.62
N ILE A 149 17.34 -9.30 6.64
CA ILE A 149 17.37 -8.16 5.71
C ILE A 149 16.07 -8.08 4.92
N SER A 150 15.56 -9.22 4.47
CA SER A 150 14.28 -9.32 3.74
C SER A 150 13.10 -8.87 4.61
N GLN A 151 13.06 -9.28 5.88
CA GLN A 151 12.03 -8.84 6.83
C GLN A 151 12.08 -7.32 7.05
N ARG A 152 13.28 -6.76 7.28
CA ARG A 152 13.45 -5.31 7.43
C ARG A 152 13.07 -4.54 6.17
N ARG A 153 13.32 -5.10 5.00
CA ARG A 153 12.87 -4.54 3.72
C ARG A 153 11.34 -4.54 3.63
N GLN A 154 10.68 -5.60 4.08
CA GLN A 154 9.22 -5.64 4.13
C GLN A 154 8.65 -4.59 5.08
N GLU A 155 9.23 -4.42 6.26
CA GLU A 155 8.82 -3.35 7.19
C GLU A 155 8.95 -1.95 6.58
N LEU A 156 10.01 -1.72 5.79
CA LEU A 156 10.19 -0.47 5.05
C LEU A 156 9.09 -0.29 3.99
N VAL A 157 8.76 -1.33 3.23
CA VAL A 157 7.69 -1.32 2.24
C VAL A 157 6.36 -0.98 2.90
N ASP A 158 6.03 -1.61 4.03
CA ASP A 158 4.80 -1.36 4.76
C ASP A 158 4.72 0.10 5.23
N LEU A 159 5.81 0.66 5.75
CA LEU A 159 5.86 2.05 6.19
C LEU A 159 5.76 3.03 5.02
N MET A 160 6.42 2.74 3.90
CA MET A 160 6.31 3.53 2.66
C MET A 160 4.88 3.45 2.09
N SER A 161 4.21 2.31 2.23
CA SER A 161 2.82 2.12 1.82
C SER A 161 1.86 2.98 2.64
N GLN A 162 2.03 3.03 3.97
CA GLN A 162 1.21 3.88 4.85
C GLN A 162 1.34 5.35 4.46
N ARG A 163 2.57 5.78 4.18
CA ARG A 163 2.84 7.16 3.79
C ARG A 163 2.34 7.52 2.40
N PHE A 164 2.35 6.54 1.50
CA PHE A 164 1.69 6.69 0.22
C PHE A 164 0.20 7.00 0.42
N LEU A 165 -0.48 6.23 1.28
CA LEU A 165 -1.90 6.45 1.57
C LEU A 165 -2.16 7.81 2.23
N ASP A 166 -1.25 8.24 3.09
CA ASP A 166 -1.33 9.55 3.76
C ASP A 166 -1.01 10.72 2.81
N GLY A 167 -0.45 10.47 1.63
CA GLY A 167 -0.18 11.50 0.61
C GLY A 167 1.08 12.30 0.86
N LEU A 168 2.07 11.71 1.54
CA LEU A 168 3.29 12.40 1.96
C LEU A 168 4.40 12.43 0.90
N ASP A 169 4.19 11.79 -0.25
CA ASP A 169 5.19 11.63 -1.33
C ASP A 169 4.85 12.45 -2.59
N HIS A 170 4.43 13.70 -2.41
CA HIS A 170 3.95 14.57 -3.50
C HIS A 170 5.05 15.00 -4.49
N GLU A 171 6.31 14.87 -4.11
CA GLU A 171 7.46 15.21 -4.98
C GLU A 171 7.67 14.17 -6.09
N TYR A 172 7.28 12.92 -5.82
CA TYR A 172 7.49 11.80 -6.74
C TYR A 172 6.19 11.21 -7.27
N ILE A 173 5.05 11.54 -6.66
CA ILE A 173 3.73 11.06 -7.07
C ILE A 173 2.75 12.23 -7.19
N ASP A 174 2.10 12.28 -8.35
CA ASP A 174 0.98 13.16 -8.57
C ASP A 174 -0.31 12.59 -7.95
N TYR A 175 -0.55 12.92 -6.68
CA TYR A 175 -1.77 12.51 -5.98
C TYR A 175 -3.02 13.19 -6.53
N GLU A 176 -2.94 14.34 -7.20
CA GLU A 176 -4.12 15.01 -7.74
C GLU A 176 -4.78 14.16 -8.82
N THR A 177 -3.96 13.56 -9.68
CA THR A 177 -4.44 12.63 -10.72
C THR A 177 -5.04 11.36 -10.12
N ILE A 178 -4.42 10.81 -9.08
CA ILE A 178 -4.89 9.59 -8.41
C ILE A 178 -6.20 9.85 -7.68
N ASP A 179 -6.27 10.97 -6.95
CA ASP A 179 -7.42 11.32 -6.13
C ASP A 179 -8.62 11.73 -6.96
N ALA A 180 -8.41 12.24 -8.19
CA ALA A 180 -9.48 12.56 -9.14
C ALA A 180 -9.95 11.37 -9.98
N ASN A 181 -9.17 10.28 -10.03
CA ASN A 181 -9.47 9.13 -10.88
C ASN A 181 -10.55 8.24 -10.26
N THR A 182 -11.74 8.25 -10.87
CA THR A 182 -12.88 7.43 -10.47
C THR A 182 -12.73 5.95 -10.81
N ASP A 183 -11.86 5.60 -11.77
CA ASP A 183 -11.64 4.19 -12.16
C ASP A 183 -10.89 3.41 -11.07
N LEU A 184 -10.28 4.12 -10.13
CA LEU A 184 -9.66 3.55 -8.94
C LEU A 184 -10.66 3.33 -7.79
N ASP A 185 -11.95 3.66 -7.98
CA ASP A 185 -12.98 3.35 -6.98
C ASP A 185 -13.28 1.84 -6.98
N ASP A 186 -13.11 1.20 -5.83
CA ASP A 186 -13.43 -0.22 -5.65
C ASP A 186 -14.94 -0.43 -5.45
N SER A 187 -15.73 -0.29 -6.52
CA SER A 187 -17.19 -0.47 -6.44
C SER A 187 -17.58 -1.86 -5.96
N GLU A 188 -16.81 -2.90 -6.28
CA GLU A 188 -17.08 -4.27 -5.84
C GLU A 188 -16.86 -4.44 -4.34
N GLN A 189 -15.78 -3.89 -3.78
CA GLN A 189 -15.55 -3.91 -2.35
C GLN A 189 -16.60 -3.09 -1.62
N GLN A 190 -16.97 -1.93 -2.15
CA GLN A 190 -18.04 -1.13 -1.56
C GLN A 190 -19.36 -1.91 -1.52
N GLU A 191 -19.72 -2.61 -2.59
CA GLU A 191 -20.93 -3.45 -2.61
C GLU A 191 -20.86 -4.58 -1.58
N ARG A 192 -19.69 -5.25 -1.44
CA ARG A 192 -19.49 -6.27 -0.41
C ARG A 192 -19.62 -5.71 1.00
N ASP A 193 -19.00 -4.58 1.28
CA ASP A 193 -19.07 -3.92 2.58
C ASP A 193 -20.53 -3.50 2.90
N GLU A 194 -21.29 -3.05 1.89
CA GLU A 194 -22.72 -2.72 2.01
C GLU A 194 -23.57 -3.96 2.30
N GLN A 195 -23.26 -5.10 1.66
CA GLN A 195 -23.92 -6.38 1.90
C GLN A 195 -23.60 -6.91 3.31
N ASP A 196 -22.34 -6.90 3.73
CA ASP A 196 -21.90 -7.36 5.05
C ASP A 196 -22.57 -6.53 6.16
N ALA A 197 -22.62 -5.20 6.01
CA ALA A 197 -23.33 -4.32 6.93
C ALA A 197 -24.83 -4.63 7.01
N TYR A 198 -25.46 -5.05 5.91
CA TYR A 198 -26.84 -5.49 5.89
C TYR A 198 -27.04 -6.80 6.68
N PHE A 199 -26.11 -7.76 6.56
CA PHE A 199 -26.16 -9.03 7.30
C PHE A 199 -25.91 -8.85 8.80
N GLU A 200 -24.89 -8.08 9.19
CA GLU A 200 -24.59 -7.81 10.61
C GLU A 200 -25.77 -7.14 11.35
N GLN A 201 -26.47 -6.23 10.66
CA GLN A 201 -27.63 -5.53 11.21
C GLN A 201 -28.85 -6.46 11.36
N CYS A 202 -28.94 -7.53 10.56
CA CYS A 202 -30.02 -8.49 10.59
C CYS A 202 -29.81 -9.59 11.66
N ASP A 203 -28.56 -9.98 11.91
CA ASP A 203 -28.19 -10.94 12.97
C ASP A 203 -28.24 -10.32 14.39
N ALA A 204 -28.28 -8.99 14.48
CA ALA A 204 -28.37 -8.23 15.73
C ALA A 204 -29.81 -7.93 16.20
N GLU A 205 -30.83 -8.39 15.47
CA GLU A 205 -32.26 -8.36 15.89
C GLU A 205 -32.71 -9.68 16.54
#